data_AF-L1JM79-F1
#
_entry.id   AF-L1JM79-F1
#
_cell.length_a   1.000
_cell.length_b   1.000
_cell.length_c   1.000
_cell.angle_alpha   90.00
_cell.angle_beta   90.00
_cell.angle_gamma   90.00
#
_symmetry.space_group_name_H-M   'P 1'
#
loop_
_entity.id
_entity.type
_entity.pdbx_description
1 polymer ?
#
loop_
_entity_poly.entity_id
_entity_poly.type
_entity_poly.pdbx_seq_one_letter_code
_entity_poly.pdbx_strand_id
1 'polypeptide(L)'
;CMECPAGYVQGSAGSTSCTACPAGSYQNTTGSSQCMECPAGYVQGSAGSTSCTACPAGSYQNTTGSSQCMECPAGYVQGSAGSTSCTACPAGSYQNTTGSSQCMECPAGYVQGSAGSTSCTACPAGSYQNTTGSSQCMECPAGYVQGSAGSTSCTACPAGSYQNTTGSSQCMECPAGYVQGSAGSTSCTACPAGSYQNTTGSSQCMECPAGYVQGSAGSTSCTACPAGSYQGSAGSTSCTACP
;
A
#
# COMPACT_ATOMS: atom_id res chain seq x y z
N CYS A 1 -30.11 -17.99 60.88
CA CYS A 1 -29.17 -17.45 59.88
C CYS A 1 -29.91 -16.44 59.02
N MET A 2 -29.33 -15.26 58.77
CA MET A 2 -29.86 -14.35 57.76
C MET A 2 -29.29 -14.79 56.41
N GLU A 3 -30.15 -15.08 55.43
CA GLU A 3 -29.72 -15.41 54.07
C GLU A 3 -29.55 -14.12 53.28
N CYS A 4 -28.34 -13.88 52.77
CA CYS A 4 -28.08 -12.70 51.96
C CYS A 4 -28.63 -12.88 50.55
N PRO A 5 -29.30 -11.86 49.97
CA PRO A 5 -29.77 -11.91 48.60
C PRO A 5 -28.58 -12.00 47.62
N ALA A 6 -28.86 -12.45 46.39
CA ALA A 6 -27.88 -12.43 45.32
C ALA A 6 -27.22 -11.03 45.19
N GLY A 7 -25.93 -11.02 44.90
CA GLY A 7 -25.07 -9.83 44.92
C GLY A 7 -24.48 -9.49 46.29
N TYR A 8 -24.92 -10.15 47.36
CA TYR A 8 -24.42 -9.93 48.71
C TYR A 8 -23.97 -11.24 49.37
N VAL A 9 -23.00 -11.15 50.28
CA VAL A 9 -22.44 -12.31 50.97
C VAL A 9 -22.36 -12.09 52.47
N GLN A 10 -22.40 -13.20 53.21
CA GLN A 10 -22.20 -13.19 54.65
C GLN A 10 -20.70 -13.32 54.95
N GLY A 11 -20.03 -12.20 55.24
CA GLY A 11 -18.56 -12.15 55.38
C GLY A 11 -17.96 -12.98 56.54
N SER A 12 -18.78 -13.55 57.43
CA SER A 12 -18.38 -14.47 58.50
C SER A 12 -19.58 -15.28 59.02
N ALA A 13 -19.33 -16.51 59.47
CA ALA A 13 -20.36 -17.36 60.07
C ALA A 13 -21.00 -16.66 61.29
N GLY A 14 -22.30 -16.40 61.23
CA GLY A 14 -23.04 -15.70 62.29
C GLY A 14 -23.20 -14.19 62.10
N SER A 15 -22.71 -13.60 61.00
CA SER A 15 -22.98 -12.18 60.67
C SER A 15 -24.48 -11.91 60.53
N THR A 16 -24.96 -10.82 61.11
CA THR A 16 -26.33 -10.31 60.95
C THR A 16 -26.46 -9.29 59.82
N SER A 17 -25.40 -9.09 59.03
CA SER A 17 -25.35 -8.12 57.93
C SER A 17 -24.83 -8.76 56.65
N CYS A 18 -25.34 -8.27 55.53
CA CYS A 18 -24.99 -8.69 54.18
C CYS A 18 -24.09 -7.65 53.53
N THR A 19 -22.92 -8.08 53.08
CA THR A 19 -21.94 -7.21 52.41
C THR A 19 -22.09 -7.36 50.91
N ALA A 20 -22.26 -6.26 50.19
CA ALA A 20 -22.31 -6.27 48.74
C ALA A 20 -20.98 -6.80 48.16
N CYS A 21 -21.06 -7.63 47.13
CA CYS A 21 -19.87 -8.01 46.39
C CYS A 21 -19.22 -6.76 45.78
N PRO A 22 -17.91 -6.56 45.95
CA PRO A 22 -17.23 -5.38 45.42
C PRO A 22 -17.24 -5.38 43.89
N ALA A 23 -16.94 -4.22 43.28
CA ALA A 23 -16.74 -4.13 41.84
C ALA A 23 -15.65 -5.13 41.39
N GLY A 24 -15.87 -5.75 40.22
CA GLY A 24 -15.06 -6.87 39.74
C GLY A 24 -15.47 -8.23 40.30
N SER A 25 -16.47 -8.30 41.18
CA SER A 25 -17.01 -9.56 41.69
C SER A 25 -18.55 -9.59 41.63
N TYR A 26 -19.10 -10.80 41.68
CA TYR A 26 -20.54 -11.05 41.63
C TYR A 26 -20.93 -12.22 42.52
N GLN A 27 -22.22 -12.35 42.81
CA GLN A 27 -22.78 -13.54 43.43
C GLN A 27 -24.21 -13.78 42.93
N ASN A 28 -24.46 -14.91 42.28
CA ASN A 28 -25.76 -15.26 41.72
C ASN A 28 -26.63 -16.13 42.65
N THR A 29 -26.06 -16.61 43.75
CA THR A 29 -26.71 -17.55 44.67
C THR A 29 -27.02 -16.88 46.01
N THR A 30 -28.29 -16.91 46.41
CA THR A 30 -28.76 -16.46 47.73
C THR A 30 -28.12 -17.30 48.84
N GLY A 31 -27.75 -16.68 49.95
CA GLY A 31 -27.16 -17.36 51.12
C GLY A 31 -25.68 -17.71 50.99
N SER A 32 -24.99 -17.22 49.94
CA SER A 32 -23.56 -17.47 49.76
C SER A 32 -22.68 -16.70 50.76
N SER A 33 -21.53 -17.27 51.07
CA SER A 33 -20.54 -16.70 51.99
C SER A 33 -19.37 -16.01 51.29
N GLN A 34 -19.24 -16.13 49.97
CA GLN A 34 -18.11 -15.59 49.21
C GLN A 34 -18.54 -15.01 47.85
N CYS A 35 -17.87 -13.94 47.43
CA CYS A 35 -18.08 -13.37 46.11
C CYS A 35 -17.19 -14.07 45.09
N MET A 36 -17.71 -14.26 43.88
CA MET A 36 -16.95 -14.80 42.76
C MET A 36 -16.36 -13.65 41.95
N GLU A 37 -15.08 -13.74 41.60
CA GLU A 37 -14.47 -12.76 40.70
C GLU A 37 -15.04 -12.88 39.29
N CYS A 38 -15.14 -11.74 38.59
CA CYS A 38 -15.43 -11.77 37.17
C CYS A 38 -14.30 -12.48 36.42
N PRO A 39 -14.62 -13.46 35.55
CA PRO A 39 -13.60 -14.12 34.75
C PRO A 39 -12.99 -13.13 33.73
N ALA A 40 -11.79 -13.43 33.24
CA ALA A 40 -11.18 -12.64 32.17
C ALA A 40 -12.12 -12.53 30.96
N GLY A 41 -12.13 -11.36 30.32
CA GLY A 41 -13.09 -10.99 29.28
C GLY A 41 -14.41 -10.44 29.81
N TYR A 42 -14.66 -10.50 31.12
CA TYR A 42 -15.86 -10.00 31.76
C TYR A 42 -15.51 -9.02 32.88
N VAL A 43 -16.38 -8.04 33.10
CA VAL A 43 -16.19 -7.00 34.10
C VAL A 43 -17.47 -6.71 34.82
N GLN A 44 -17.35 -6.10 36.00
CA GLN A 44 -18.50 -5.46 36.62
C GLN A 44 -18.14 -4.22 37.43
N GLY A 45 -18.69 -3.08 37.02
CA GLY A 45 -18.34 -1.77 37.60
C GLY A 45 -19.07 -1.43 38.89
N SER A 46 -20.18 -2.11 39.18
CA SER A 46 -21.04 -1.83 40.34
C SER A 46 -20.91 -2.90 41.42
N ALA A 47 -20.88 -2.46 42.69
CA ALA A 47 -21.01 -3.38 43.81
C ALA A 47 -22.43 -3.98 43.88
N GLY A 48 -22.57 -5.15 44.48
CA GLY A 48 -23.86 -5.81 44.67
C GLY A 48 -24.38 -6.55 43.43
N SER A 49 -23.51 -6.87 42.47
CA SER A 49 -23.94 -7.48 41.21
C SER A 49 -24.18 -8.98 41.30
N THR A 50 -25.13 -9.46 40.51
CA THR A 50 -25.47 -10.89 40.38
C THR A 50 -24.81 -11.56 39.17
N SER A 51 -24.17 -10.80 38.29
CA SER A 51 -23.44 -11.29 37.11
C SER A 51 -22.34 -10.33 36.68
N CYS A 52 -21.48 -10.81 35.77
CA CYS A 52 -20.49 -10.00 35.07
C CYS A 52 -20.90 -9.77 33.61
N THR A 53 -20.51 -8.63 33.07
CA THR A 53 -20.81 -8.24 31.69
C THR A 53 -19.59 -8.48 30.82
N ALA A 54 -19.77 -9.11 29.66
CA ALA A 54 -18.69 -9.32 28.70
C ALA A 54 -18.16 -7.97 28.20
N CYS A 55 -16.84 -7.86 28.03
CA CYS A 55 -16.28 -6.70 27.36
C CYS A 55 -16.81 -6.60 25.93
N PRO A 56 -17.29 -5.43 25.49
CA PRO A 56 -17.83 -5.28 24.15
C PRO A 56 -16.75 -5.45 23.08
N ALA A 57 -17.16 -5.64 21.82
CA ALA A 57 -16.24 -5.61 20.69
C ALA A 57 -15.47 -4.28 20.68
N GLY A 58 -14.19 -4.34 20.34
CA GLY A 58 -13.25 -3.23 20.48
C GLY A 58 -12.64 -3.10 21.88
N SER A 59 -13.02 -3.94 22.84
CA SER A 59 -12.44 -3.95 24.17
C SER A 59 -12.07 -5.37 24.63
N TYR A 60 -11.21 -5.44 25.64
CA TYR A 60 -10.74 -6.69 26.22
C TYR A 60 -10.50 -6.55 27.72
N GLN A 61 -10.38 -7.68 28.41
CA GLN A 61 -9.91 -7.73 29.79
C GLN A 61 -9.14 -9.02 30.05
N ASN A 62 -7.87 -8.93 30.43
CA ASN A 62 -6.99 -10.07 30.65
C ASN A 62 -6.84 -10.48 32.13
N THR A 63 -7.32 -9.67 33.08
CA THR A 63 -7.28 -9.97 34.51
C THR A 63 -8.65 -10.41 35.03
N THR A 64 -8.68 -11.42 35.88
CA THR A 64 -9.89 -11.73 36.68
C THR A 64 -10.14 -10.61 37.70
N GLY A 65 -11.37 -10.49 38.18
CA GLY A 65 -11.69 -9.54 39.23
C GLY A 65 -11.75 -8.07 38.78
N SER A 66 -11.76 -7.81 37.47
CA SER A 66 -11.70 -6.44 36.95
C SER A 66 -13.09 -5.78 36.89
N SER A 67 -13.11 -4.47 37.14
CA SER A 67 -14.33 -3.66 37.11
C SER A 67 -14.55 -2.92 35.79
N GLN A 68 -13.55 -2.89 34.89
CA GLN A 68 -13.59 -2.13 33.65
C GLN A 68 -12.88 -2.85 32.50
N CYS A 69 -13.39 -2.67 31.29
CA CYS A 69 -12.75 -3.17 30.08
C CYS A 69 -11.69 -2.19 29.59
N MET A 70 -10.64 -2.71 28.96
CA MET A 70 -9.63 -1.92 28.28
C MET A 70 -9.96 -1.86 26.79
N GLU A 71 -9.86 -0.68 26.19
CA GLU A 71 -10.01 -0.54 24.74
C GLU A 71 -8.82 -1.17 24.00
N CYS A 72 -9.08 -1.72 22.82
CA CYS A 72 -8.00 -2.10 21.94
C CYS A 72 -7.22 -0.85 21.51
N PRO A 73 -5.88 -0.86 21.65
CA PRO A 73 -5.06 0.25 21.18
C PRO A 73 -5.14 0.38 19.66
N ALA A 74 -4.82 1.56 19.12
CA ALA A 74 -4.72 1.75 17.68
C ALA A 74 -3.75 0.73 17.06
N GLY A 75 -4.08 0.24 15.87
CA GLY A 75 -3.40 -0.87 15.21
C GLY A 75 -3.90 -2.25 15.64
N TYR A 76 -4.75 -2.35 16.66
CA TYR A 76 -5.32 -3.59 17.17
C TYR A 76 -6.83 -3.52 17.22
N VAL A 77 -7.47 -4.68 17.05
CA VAL A 77 -8.93 -4.80 16.99
C VAL A 77 -9.40 -6.05 17.72
N GLN A 78 -10.68 -6.06 18.07
CA GLN A 78 -11.33 -7.26 18.57
C GLN A 78 -12.80 -7.30 18.18
N GLY A 79 -13.18 -8.27 17.35
CA GLY A 79 -14.54 -8.39 16.81
C GLY A 79 -15.54 -9.04 17.76
N SER A 80 -15.05 -9.80 18.74
CA SER A 80 -15.89 -10.61 19.64
C SER A 80 -15.99 -9.99 21.03
N ALA A 81 -17.20 -9.99 21.59
CA ALA A 81 -17.39 -9.68 23.01
C ALA A 81 -16.77 -10.77 23.90
N GLY A 82 -16.40 -10.42 25.13
CA GLY A 82 -15.86 -11.38 26.11
C GLY A 82 -14.39 -11.72 25.89
N SER A 83 -13.67 -10.90 25.13
CA SER A 83 -12.29 -11.19 24.72
C SER A 83 -11.26 -10.80 25.77
N THR A 84 -10.17 -11.56 25.84
CA THR A 84 -9.07 -11.34 26.78
C THR A 84 -7.87 -10.63 26.17
N SER A 85 -7.88 -10.39 24.87
CA SER A 85 -6.82 -9.69 24.14
C SER A 85 -7.36 -9.06 22.85
N CYS A 86 -6.56 -8.17 22.28
CA CYS A 86 -6.79 -7.61 20.95
C CYS A 86 -5.83 -8.24 19.94
N THR A 87 -6.26 -8.32 18.69
CA THR A 87 -5.47 -8.84 17.58
C THR A 87 -4.94 -7.69 16.74
N ALA A 88 -3.65 -7.73 16.40
CA ALA A 88 -3.04 -6.73 15.52
C ALA A 88 -3.71 -6.77 14.14
N CYS A 89 -3.92 -5.61 13.53
CA CYS A 89 -4.32 -5.55 12.14
C CYS A 89 -3.26 -6.21 11.26
N PRO A 90 -3.63 -7.14 10.36
CA PRO A 90 -2.67 -7.83 9.52
C PRO A 90 -2.01 -6.87 8.53
N ALA A 91 -0.90 -7.31 7.92
CA ALA A 91 -0.29 -6.59 6.81
C ALA A 91 -1.32 -6.34 5.70
N GLY A 92 -1.26 -5.17 5.08
CA GLY A 92 -2.27 -4.66 4.15
C GLY A 92 -3.48 -4.03 4.81
N SER A 93 -3.55 -4.00 6.14
CA SER A 93 -4.61 -3.33 6.90
C SER A 93 -4.04 -2.43 8.00
N TYR A 94 -4.88 -1.53 8.50
CA TYR A 94 -4.56 -0.59 9.56
C TYR A 94 -5.78 -0.29 10.44
N GLN A 95 -5.53 0.30 11.61
CA GLN A 95 -6.59 0.90 12.41
C GLN A 95 -6.04 2.10 13.19
N ASN A 96 -6.61 3.29 12.98
CA ASN A 96 -6.15 4.53 13.60
C ASN A 96 -6.96 4.95 14.83
N THR A 97 -8.09 4.30 15.11
CA THR A 97 -8.91 4.56 16.30
C THR A 97 -8.71 3.50 17.38
N THR A 98 -8.64 3.91 18.64
CA THR A 98 -8.78 2.99 19.78
C THR A 98 -10.21 2.46 19.84
N GLY A 99 -10.40 1.30 20.49
CA GLY A 99 -11.73 0.75 20.71
C GLY A 99 -12.37 0.15 19.45
N SER A 100 -11.61 -0.06 18.38
CA SER A 100 -12.14 -0.58 17.12
C SER A 100 -12.30 -2.09 17.11
N SER A 101 -13.38 -2.56 16.50
CA SER A 101 -13.68 -3.99 16.36
C SER A 101 -13.18 -4.60 15.05
N GLN A 102 -12.78 -3.77 14.08
CA GLN A 102 -12.38 -4.19 12.74
C GLN A 102 -11.23 -3.36 12.20
N CYS A 103 -10.40 -3.98 11.36
CA CYS A 103 -9.32 -3.31 10.64
C CYS A 103 -9.84 -2.75 9.33
N MET A 104 -9.22 -1.67 8.87
CA MET A 104 -9.45 -1.08 7.56
C MET A 104 -8.37 -1.56 6.60
N GLU A 105 -8.74 -1.96 5.38
CA GLU A 105 -7.77 -2.28 4.34
C GLU A 105 -7.06 -1.01 3.85
N CYS A 106 -5.80 -1.16 3.47
CA CYS A 106 -5.11 -0.11 2.73
C CYS A 106 -5.81 0.13 1.39
N PRO A 107 -6.13 1.40 1.03
CA PRO A 107 -6.72 1.71 -0.26
C PRO A 107 -5.71 1.45 -1.39
N ALA A 108 -6.20 1.29 -2.61
CA ALA A 108 -5.34 1.19 -3.80
C ALA A 108 -4.37 2.39 -3.86
N GLY A 109 -3.13 2.14 -4.29
CA GLY A 109 -2.03 3.09 -4.25
C GLY A 109 -1.31 3.16 -2.90
N TYR A 110 -1.81 2.49 -1.86
CA TYR A 110 -1.22 2.47 -0.52
C TYR A 110 -1.02 1.04 -0.03
N VAL A 111 -0.01 0.84 0.81
CA VAL A 111 0.37 -0.46 1.33
C VAL A 111 0.77 -0.40 2.78
N GLN A 112 0.75 -1.55 3.45
CA GLN A 112 1.32 -1.67 4.78
C GLN A 112 1.95 -3.05 4.99
N GLY A 113 3.28 -3.08 5.14
CA GLY A 113 4.05 -4.33 5.28
C GLY A 113 4.00 -4.93 6.69
N SER A 114 3.66 -4.13 7.71
CA SER A 114 3.73 -4.55 9.11
C SER A 114 2.34 -4.70 9.74
N ALA A 115 2.16 -5.75 10.52
CA ALA A 115 0.98 -5.90 11.37
C ALA A 115 0.98 -4.85 12.49
N GLY A 116 -0.20 -4.51 13.03
CA GLY A 116 -0.32 -3.57 14.15
C GLY A 116 -0.22 -2.11 13.75
N SER A 117 -0.38 -1.80 12.46
CA SER A 117 -0.16 -0.46 11.93
C SER A 117 -1.37 0.44 12.07
N THR A 118 -1.13 1.74 12.23
CA THR A 118 -2.17 2.76 12.37
C THR A 118 -2.42 3.57 11.10
N SER A 119 -1.66 3.30 10.04
CA SER A 119 -1.79 3.97 8.75
C SER A 119 -1.20 3.10 7.63
N CYS A 120 -1.51 3.47 6.39
CA CYS A 120 -0.90 2.91 5.19
C CYS A 120 0.04 3.92 4.54
N THR A 121 1.07 3.44 3.88
CA THR A 121 2.07 4.25 3.19
C THR A 121 1.78 4.25 1.70
N ALA A 122 1.82 5.42 1.07
CA ALA A 122 1.65 5.54 -0.38
C ALA A 122 2.78 4.79 -1.10
N CYS A 123 2.46 4.13 -2.21
CA CYS A 123 3.48 3.59 -3.09
C CYS A 123 4.36 4.71 -3.62
N PRO A 124 5.70 4.59 -3.54
CA PRO A 124 6.60 5.63 -4.00
C PRO A 124 6.53 5.80 -5.53
N ALA A 125 7.05 6.92 -6.03
CA ALA A 125 7.25 7.11 -7.46
C ALA A 125 8.08 5.95 -8.04
N GLY A 126 7.73 5.52 -9.25
CA GLY A 126 8.26 4.30 -9.87
C GLY A 126 7.52 3.03 -9.50
N SER A 127 6.56 3.09 -8.57
CA SER A 127 5.77 1.95 -8.13
C SER A 127 4.27 2.26 -8.09
N TYR A 128 3.45 1.22 -8.04
CA TYR A 128 2.00 1.30 -8.01
C TYR A 128 1.38 0.17 -7.19
N GLN A 129 0.11 0.30 -6.83
CA GLN A 129 -0.69 -0.79 -6.29
C GLN A 129 -2.15 -0.63 -6.71
N ASN A 130 -2.71 -1.62 -7.42
CA ASN A 130 -4.07 -1.56 -7.96
C ASN A 130 -5.10 -2.32 -7.11
N THR A 131 -4.68 -3.08 -6.10
CA THR A 131 -5.58 -3.79 -5.18
C THR A 131 -5.62 -3.14 -3.80
N THR A 132 -6.78 -3.16 -3.15
CA THR A 132 -6.89 -2.85 -1.73
C THR A 132 -6.29 -3.97 -0.89
N GLY A 133 -5.94 -3.68 0.36
CA GLY A 133 -5.48 -4.72 1.29
C GLY A 133 -4.06 -5.22 1.01
N SER A 134 -3.28 -4.54 0.17
CA SER A 134 -1.93 -4.99 -0.19
C SER A 134 -0.88 -4.57 0.83
N SER A 135 0.08 -5.47 1.06
CA SER A 135 1.22 -5.24 1.94
C SER A 135 2.46 -4.68 1.23
N GLN A 136 2.48 -4.68 -0.10
CA GLN A 136 3.64 -4.32 -0.91
C GLN A 136 3.22 -3.62 -2.21
N CYS A 137 4.07 -2.70 -2.66
CA CYS A 137 3.91 -2.03 -3.96
C CYS A 137 4.56 -2.85 -5.06
N MET A 138 4.01 -2.74 -6.26
CA MET A 138 4.60 -3.30 -7.47
C MET A 138 5.42 -2.22 -8.19
N GLU A 139 6.61 -2.56 -8.66
CA GLU A 139 7.40 -1.65 -9.50
C GLU A 139 6.76 -1.49 -10.88
N CYS A 140 6.89 -0.29 -11.47
CA CYS A 140 6.58 -0.11 -12.87
C CYS A 140 7.49 -0.99 -13.73
N PRO A 141 6.94 -1.77 -14.68
CA PRO A 141 7.75 -2.56 -15.59
C PRO A 141 8.55 -1.64 -16.53
N ALA A 142 9.64 -2.17 -17.11
CA ALA A 142 10.39 -1.44 -18.13
C ALA A 142 9.47 -1.00 -19.27
N GLY A 143 9.72 0.19 -19.81
CA GLY A 143 8.85 0.88 -20.77
C GLY A 143 7.71 1.66 -20.13
N TYR A 144 7.49 1.53 -18.81
CA TYR A 144 6.44 2.23 -18.07
C TYR A 144 7.03 2.98 -16.87
N VAL A 145 6.39 4.08 -16.50
CA VAL A 145 6.85 4.96 -15.43
C VAL A 145 5.69 5.49 -14.60
N GLN A 146 6.01 5.96 -13.40
CA GLN A 146 5.06 6.68 -12.58
C GLN A 146 5.74 7.76 -11.74
N GLY A 147 5.44 9.03 -12.02
CA GLY A 147 6.06 10.17 -11.35
C GLY A 147 5.45 10.48 -9.98
N SER A 148 4.24 10.02 -9.70
CA SER A 148 3.50 10.37 -8.48
C SER A 148 3.45 9.21 -7.48
N ALA A 149 3.62 9.52 -6.20
CA ALA A 149 3.32 8.57 -5.13
C ALA A 149 1.81 8.29 -5.04
N GLY A 150 1.42 7.15 -4.49
CA GLY A 150 0.01 6.80 -4.27
C GLY A 150 -0.71 6.33 -5.53
N SER A 151 0.03 5.93 -6.55
CA SER A 151 -0.54 5.61 -7.86
C SER A 151 -1.04 4.18 -7.94
N THR A 152 -2.10 3.97 -8.74
CA THR A 152 -2.73 2.65 -8.95
C THR A 152 -2.32 2.00 -10.28
N SER A 153 -1.51 2.68 -11.08
CA SER A 153 -1.02 2.19 -12.37
C SER A 153 0.25 2.93 -12.79
N CYS A 154 0.93 2.37 -13.78
CA CYS A 154 2.05 2.99 -14.47
C CYS A 154 1.63 3.44 -15.87
N THR A 155 2.27 4.49 -16.37
CA THR A 155 2.02 5.05 -17.70
C THR A 155 3.13 4.62 -18.65
N ALA A 156 2.78 4.18 -19.85
CA ALA A 156 3.75 3.84 -20.87
C ALA A 156 4.59 5.07 -21.27
N CYS A 157 5.88 4.89 -21.49
CA CYS A 157 6.70 5.93 -22.10
C CYS A 157 6.16 6.29 -23.47
N PRO A 158 5.95 7.57 -23.79
CA PRO A 158 5.40 7.98 -25.07
C PRO A 158 6.40 7.70 -26.21
N ALA A 159 5.91 7.72 -27.45
CA ALA A 159 6.77 7.67 -28.63
C ALA A 159 7.83 8.79 -28.56
N GLY A 160 9.04 8.46 -29.03
CA GLY A 160 10.24 9.30 -28.87
C GLY A 160 10.94 9.15 -27.52
N SER A 161 10.38 8.37 -26.59
CA SER A 161 10.98 8.08 -25.29
C SER A 161 11.03 6.57 -25.00
N TYR A 162 11.84 6.20 -24.02
CA TYR A 162 12.02 4.83 -23.56
C TYR A 162 12.30 4.76 -22.06
N GLN A 163 12.18 3.58 -21.47
CA GLN A 163 12.71 3.30 -20.14
C GLN A 163 13.14 1.83 -20.03
N ASN A 164 14.41 1.57 -19.74
CA ASN A 164 14.97 0.23 -19.67
C ASN A 164 15.05 -0.33 -18.24
N THR A 165 14.84 0.48 -17.21
CA THR A 165 14.84 0.05 -15.80
C THR A 165 13.42 -0.10 -15.25
N THR A 166 13.19 -1.15 -14.45
CA THR A 166 11.96 -1.25 -13.64
C THR A 166 12.00 -0.19 -12.54
N GLY A 167 10.85 0.09 -11.93
CA GLY A 167 10.79 0.99 -10.76
C GLY A 167 11.09 2.45 -11.09
N SER A 168 10.99 2.85 -12.36
CA SER A 168 11.40 4.18 -12.81
C SER A 168 10.25 5.18 -12.77
N SER A 169 10.54 6.41 -12.34
CA SER A 169 9.54 7.47 -12.23
C SER A 169 9.43 8.35 -13.47
N GLN A 170 10.38 8.25 -14.40
CA GLN A 170 10.49 9.10 -15.59
C GLN A 170 11.01 8.34 -16.80
N CYS A 171 10.57 8.76 -17.98
CA CYS A 171 11.06 8.24 -19.25
C CYS A 171 12.30 9.01 -19.69
N MET A 172 13.17 8.34 -20.44
CA MET A 172 14.31 8.95 -21.12
C MET A 172 13.94 9.24 -22.57
N GLU A 173 14.29 10.42 -23.06
CA GLU A 173 14.14 10.74 -24.47
C GLU A 173 15.13 9.93 -25.32
N CYS A 174 14.72 9.57 -26.54
CA CYS A 174 15.67 9.04 -27.50
C CYS A 174 16.74 10.09 -27.84
N PRO A 175 18.03 9.74 -27.79
CA PRO A 175 19.09 10.66 -28.18
C PRO A 175 19.01 10.97 -29.68
N ALA A 176 19.60 12.09 -30.11
CA ALA A 176 19.72 12.41 -31.52
C ALA A 176 20.40 11.25 -32.29
N GLY A 177 19.93 11.00 -33.51
CA GLY A 177 20.29 9.84 -34.33
C GLY A 177 19.49 8.58 -34.01
N TYR A 178 18.66 8.58 -32.97
CA TYR A 178 17.83 7.44 -32.55
C TYR A 178 16.37 7.88 -32.41
N VAL A 179 15.47 6.93 -32.64
CA VAL A 179 14.02 7.17 -32.62
C VAL A 179 13.28 6.01 -31.97
N GLN A 180 12.04 6.27 -31.56
CA GLN A 180 11.13 5.22 -31.12
C GLN A 180 9.69 5.56 -31.47
N GLY A 181 9.09 4.78 -32.38
CA GLY A 181 7.72 5.02 -32.87
C GLY A 181 6.63 4.53 -31.91
N SER A 182 6.96 3.59 -31.02
CA SER A 182 5.98 2.91 -30.17
C SER A 182 6.04 3.38 -28.72
N ALA A 183 4.88 3.57 -28.10
CA ALA A 183 4.80 3.75 -26.65
C ALA A 183 5.18 2.46 -25.91
N GLY A 184 5.64 2.58 -24.67
CA GLY A 184 5.97 1.42 -23.83
C GLY A 184 7.31 0.77 -24.15
N SER A 185 8.19 1.49 -24.85
CA SER A 185 9.45 0.93 -25.36
C SER A 185 10.57 0.96 -24.32
N THR A 186 11.47 -0.02 -24.39
CA THR A 186 12.62 -0.15 -23.49
C THR A 186 13.94 0.31 -24.10
N SER A 187 13.92 0.71 -25.38
CA SER A 187 15.10 1.20 -26.10
C SER A 187 14.68 2.07 -27.27
N CYS A 188 15.65 2.79 -27.84
CA CYS A 188 15.52 3.53 -29.09
C CYS A 188 16.28 2.81 -30.20
N THR A 189 15.80 2.94 -31.44
CA THR A 189 16.42 2.36 -32.63
C THR A 189 17.18 3.45 -33.37
N ALA A 190 18.42 3.14 -33.78
CA ALA A 190 19.22 4.05 -34.60
C ALA A 190 18.53 4.32 -35.94
N CYS A 191 18.59 5.56 -36.42
CA CYS A 191 18.14 5.85 -37.77
C CYS A 191 18.96 5.06 -38.79
N PRO A 192 18.33 4.37 -39.75
CA PRO A 192 19.05 3.58 -40.73
C PRO A 192 19.90 4.48 -41.64
N ALA A 193 20.89 3.89 -42.31
CA ALA A 193 21.64 4.59 -43.34
C ALA A 193 20.70 5.19 -44.39
N GLY A 194 21.03 6.36 -44.91
CA GLY A 194 20.16 7.17 -45.76
C GLY A 194 19.16 8.04 -44.99
N SER A 195 19.08 7.89 -43.67
CA SER A 195 18.24 8.71 -42.78
C SER A 195 19.05 9.30 -41.61
N TYR A 196 18.49 10.32 -40.99
CA TYR A 196 19.07 11.02 -39.85
C TYR A 196 17.98 11.50 -38.89
N GLN A 197 18.38 11.88 -37.68
CA GLN A 197 17.52 12.61 -36.75
C GLN A 197 18.36 13.53 -35.88
N ASN A 198 18.10 14.84 -35.91
CA ASN A 198 18.88 15.84 -35.19
C ASN A 198 18.23 16.30 -33.88
N THR A 199 16.97 15.94 -33.62
CA THR A 199 16.27 16.28 -32.37
C THR A 199 16.20 15.08 -31.42
N THR A 200 16.39 15.31 -30.12
CA THR A 200 16.06 14.31 -29.10
C THR A 200 14.56 14.09 -29.04
N GLY A 201 14.11 13.00 -28.42
CA GLY A 201 12.68 12.79 -28.19
C GLY A 201 11.88 12.46 -29.46
N SER A 202 12.55 12.10 -30.55
CA SER A 202 11.90 11.93 -31.85
C SER A 202 11.37 10.52 -32.07
N SER A 203 10.17 10.42 -32.65
CA SER A 203 9.53 9.13 -32.91
C SER A 203 9.84 8.55 -34.30
N GLN A 204 10.41 9.36 -35.20
CA GLN A 204 10.65 8.99 -36.60
C GLN A 204 11.95 9.60 -37.13
N CYS A 205 12.58 8.90 -38.06
CA CYS A 205 13.77 9.38 -38.77
C CYS A 205 13.37 10.22 -39.97
N MET A 206 14.22 11.17 -40.33
CA MET A 206 14.11 11.95 -41.55
C MET A 206 15.02 11.37 -42.61
N GLU A 207 14.54 11.23 -43.84
CA GLU A 207 15.38 10.81 -44.96
C GLU A 207 16.35 11.93 -45.35
N CYS A 208 17.56 11.55 -45.80
CA CYS A 208 18.46 12.51 -46.41
C CYS A 208 17.84 13.10 -47.67
N PRO A 209 17.77 14.44 -47.82
CA PRO A 209 17.23 15.05 -49.02
C PRO A 209 18.12 14.79 -50.24
N ALA A 210 17.56 14.94 -51.45
CA ALA A 210 18.33 14.83 -52.69
C ALA A 210 19.56 15.76 -52.67
N GLY A 211 20.68 15.27 -53.21
CA GLY A 211 22.00 15.93 -53.11
C GLY A 211 22.75 15.68 -51.79
N TYR A 212 22.15 15.00 -50.82
CA TYR A 212 22.77 14.62 -49.54
C TYR A 212 22.69 13.12 -49.30
N VAL A 213 23.67 12.58 -48.60
CA VAL A 213 23.78 11.15 -48.30
C VAL A 213 24.23 10.91 -46.87
N GLN A 214 23.92 9.73 -46.33
CA GLN A 214 24.57 9.27 -45.11
C GLN A 214 24.72 7.76 -45.05
N GLY A 215 25.96 7.29 -44.97
CA GLY A 215 26.28 5.86 -45.04
C GLY A 215 26.18 5.10 -43.71
N SER A 216 26.08 5.81 -42.58
CA SER A 216 26.09 5.21 -41.24
C SER A 216 24.72 5.32 -40.56
N ALA A 217 24.34 4.27 -39.84
CA ALA A 217 23.18 4.33 -38.94
C ALA A 217 23.48 5.22 -37.72
N GLY A 218 22.44 5.76 -37.09
CA GLY A 218 22.58 6.57 -35.87
C GLY A 218 23.02 8.02 -36.12
N SER A 219 22.84 8.50 -37.35
CA SER A 219 23.38 9.79 -37.77
C SER A 219 22.46 10.96 -37.44
N THR A 220 23.06 12.11 -37.12
CA THR A 220 22.33 13.34 -36.78
C THR A 220 22.25 14.36 -37.92
N SER A 221 22.90 14.08 -39.05
CA SER A 221 22.90 14.93 -40.24
C SER A 221 23.25 14.14 -41.48
N CYS A 222 22.94 14.70 -42.64
CA CYS A 222 23.37 14.19 -43.94
C CYS A 222 24.49 15.05 -44.53
N THR A 223 25.36 14.43 -45.32
CA THR A 223 26.51 15.09 -45.96
C THR A 223 26.21 15.36 -47.42
N ALA A 224 26.49 16.56 -47.91
CA ALA A 224 26.30 16.90 -49.32
C ALA A 224 27.23 16.07 -50.22
N CYS A 225 26.77 15.74 -51.43
CA CYS A 225 27.61 15.08 -52.41
C CYS A 225 28.79 15.98 -52.83
N PRO A 226 30.02 15.45 -52.88
CA PRO A 226 31.18 16.23 -53.32
C PRO A 226 31.04 16.64 -54.78
N ALA A 227 31.73 17.71 -55.16
CA ALA A 227 31.77 18.19 -56.55
C ALA A 227 32.20 17.07 -57.51
N GLY A 228 31.50 16.94 -58.64
CA GLY A 228 31.69 15.83 -59.59
C GLY A 228 30.91 14.56 -59.24
N SER A 229 30.05 14.60 -58.21
CA SER A 229 29.08 13.55 -57.89
C SER A 229 27.70 14.13 -57.60
N TYR A 230 26.66 13.31 -57.76
CA TYR A 230 25.27 13.68 -57.56
C TYR A 230 24.49 12.55 -56.89
N GLN A 231 23.34 12.89 -56.31
CA GLN A 231 22.32 11.89 -55.99
C GLN A 231 20.91 12.46 -56.10
N GLY A 232 20.05 11.76 -56.85
CA GLY A 232 18.71 12.24 -57.23
C GLY A 232 17.58 11.82 -56.30
N SER A 233 17.77 10.78 -55.49
CA SER A 233 16.74 10.23 -54.59
C SER A 233 16.97 10.63 -53.14
N ALA A 234 15.89 10.88 -52.41
CA ALA A 234 15.94 10.93 -50.95
C ALA A 234 16.30 9.55 -50.37
N GLY A 235 16.79 9.51 -49.13
CA GLY A 235 17.09 8.23 -48.46
C GLY A 235 18.40 7.58 -48.89
N SER A 236 19.29 8.31 -49.57
CA SER A 236 20.45 7.71 -50.22
C SER A 236 21.66 7.55 -49.31
N THR A 237 22.38 6.44 -49.48
CA THR A 237 23.54 6.09 -48.64
C THR A 237 24.90 6.48 -49.25
N SER A 238 24.94 6.78 -50.55
CA SER A 238 26.16 7.14 -51.28
C SER A 238 25.86 8.02 -52.51
N CYS A 239 26.87 8.77 -52.95
CA CYS A 239 26.79 9.62 -54.14
C CYS A 239 27.28 8.86 -55.38
N THR A 240 26.74 9.21 -56.54
CA THR A 240 27.13 8.65 -57.83
C THR A 240 27.97 9.68 -58.61
N ALA A 241 29.06 9.26 -59.24
CA ALA A 241 29.88 10.18 -60.05
C ALA A 241 29.10 10.72 -61.26
N CYS A 242 29.31 11.98 -61.62
CA CYS A 242 28.74 12.55 -62.83
C CYS A 242 29.29 11.84 -64.08
N PRO A 243 28.43 11.58 -65.10
CA PRO A 243 28.87 11.02 -66.38
C PRO A 243 29.78 11.96 -67.16
#